data_AF-A0A0N4WJT7-F1
#
_entry.id   AF-A0A0N4WJT7-F1
#
_cell.length_a   1.000
_cell.length_b   1.000
_cell.length_c   1.000
_cell.angle_alpha   90.00
_cell.angle_beta   90.00
_cell.angle_gamma   90.00
#
_symmetry.space_group_name_H-M   'P 1'
#
loop_
_entity.id
_entity.type
_entity.pdbx_description
1 polymer ?
#
loop_
_entity_poly.entity_id
_entity_poly.type
_entity_poly.pdbx_seq_one_letter_code
_entity_poly.pdbx_strand_id
1 'polypeptide(L)' 'MSRRAFSVIPDAESQEWHSEKEYAGVFRFRFWRFGIWIEVVIDDLLPTRGGKLLFARSKTSNEFWSALLEKAFAK' A
#
# COMPACT_ATOMS: atom_id res chain seq x y z
N MET A 1 -27.57 -0.14 11.74
CA MET A 1 -26.93 -0.25 10.40
C MET A 1 -25.46 0.11 10.54
N SER A 2 -24.56 -0.87 10.49
CA SER A 2 -23.11 -0.61 10.52
C SER A 2 -22.69 0.04 9.21
N ARG A 3 -22.22 1.28 9.25
CA ARG A 3 -21.61 1.93 8.08
C ARG A 3 -20.31 1.16 7.79
N ARG A 4 -20.23 0.46 6.66
CA ARG A 4 -18.94 -0.03 6.16
C ARG A 4 -18.04 1.19 5.97
N ALA A 5 -17.01 1.31 6.82
CA ALA A 5 -15.98 2.31 6.62
C ALA A 5 -15.15 1.89 5.41
N PHE A 6 -15.19 2.70 4.36
CA PHE A 6 -14.34 2.50 3.19
C PHE A 6 -13.11 3.39 3.33
N SER A 7 -11.94 2.78 3.47
CA SER A 7 -10.65 3.45 3.56
C SER A 7 -9.76 3.05 2.38
N VAL A 8 -8.83 3.93 2.01
CA VAL A 8 -7.83 3.67 0.96
C VAL A 8 -6.90 2.52 1.35
N ILE A 9 -6.51 2.45 2.62
CA ILE A 9 -5.73 1.35 3.18
C ILE A 9 -6.68 0.53 4.05
N PRO A 10 -7.25 -0.57 3.55
CA PRO A 10 -8.10 -1.44 4.36
C PRO A 10 -7.27 -2.20 5.38
N ASP A 11 -7.81 -2.39 6.58
CA ASP A 11 -7.18 -3.21 7.63
C ASP A 11 -5.69 -2.87 7.85
N ALA A 12 -5.33 -1.57 7.93
CA ALA A 12 -3.95 -1.10 7.87
C ALA A 12 -3.01 -1.81 8.86
N GLU A 13 -3.44 -2.02 10.10
CA GLU A 13 -2.68 -2.75 11.13
C GLU A 13 -2.38 -4.21 10.75
N SER A 14 -3.24 -4.84 9.95
CA SER A 14 -3.01 -6.21 9.48
C SER A 14 -1.95 -6.29 8.38
N GLN A 15 -1.75 -5.20 7.64
CA GLN A 15 -0.80 -5.10 6.54
C GLN A 15 0.55 -4.52 6.99
N GLU A 16 0.63 -3.99 8.21
CA GLU A 16 1.87 -3.48 8.78
C GLU A 16 2.87 -4.61 9.06
N TRP A 17 4.15 -4.26 9.03
CA TRP A 17 5.20 -5.19 9.37
C TRP A 17 5.21 -5.50 10.88
N HIS A 18 5.27 -6.78 11.21
CA HIS A 18 5.44 -7.26 12.59
C HIS A 18 6.40 -8.45 12.59
N SER A 19 7.34 -8.48 13.55
CA SER A 19 8.33 -9.56 13.69
C SER A 19 7.71 -10.94 13.97
N GLU A 20 6.50 -10.98 14.51
CA GLU A 20 5.79 -12.21 14.89
C GLU A 20 4.86 -12.75 13.78
N LYS A 21 4.73 -12.02 12.67
CA LYS A 21 3.88 -12.41 11.54
C LYS A 21 4.74 -12.79 10.34
N GLU A 22 4.30 -13.81 9.61
CA GLU A 22 4.93 -14.19 8.35
C GLU A 22 4.72 -13.08 7.32
N TYR A 23 5.82 -12.59 6.75
CA TYR A 23 5.79 -11.55 5.74
C TYR A 23 5.55 -12.14 4.35
N ALA A 24 4.45 -11.76 3.72
CA ALA A 24 4.07 -12.28 2.39
C ALA A 24 4.49 -11.38 1.21
N GLY A 25 4.94 -10.14 1.45
CA GLY A 25 5.28 -9.20 0.38
C GLY A 25 4.08 -8.73 -0.46
N VAL A 26 2.86 -8.77 0.09
CA VAL A 26 1.61 -8.43 -0.62
C VAL A 26 0.85 -7.36 0.13
N PHE A 27 0.40 -6.32 -0.59
CA PHE A 27 -0.34 -5.19 -0.06
C PHE A 27 -1.62 -4.91 -0.84
N ARG A 28 -2.64 -4.41 -0.14
CA ARG A 28 -3.97 -4.11 -0.64
C ARG A 28 -4.29 -2.62 -0.47
N PHE A 29 -4.79 -2.01 -1.53
CA PHE A 29 -5.29 -0.64 -1.56
C PHE A 29 -6.70 -0.61 -2.15
N ARG A 30 -7.48 0.41 -1.79
CA ARG A 30 -8.82 0.63 -2.36
C ARG A 30 -8.91 2.02 -2.96
N PHE A 31 -9.38 2.08 -4.20
CA PHE A 31 -9.59 3.34 -4.91
C PHE A 31 -11.06 3.51 -5.27
N TRP A 32 -11.56 4.73 -5.10
CA TRP A 32 -12.89 5.08 -5.59
C TRP A 32 -12.82 5.42 -7.08
N ARG A 33 -13.52 4.63 -7.90
CA ARG A 33 -13.55 4.78 -9.35
C ARG A 33 -14.98 4.59 -9.82
N PHE A 34 -15.53 5.60 -10.51
CA PHE A 34 -16.86 5.54 -11.14
C PHE A 34 -18.00 5.06 -10.23
N GLY A 35 -18.02 5.51 -8.98
CA GLY A 35 -19.11 5.18 -8.05
C GLY A 35 -18.93 3.85 -7.31
N ILE A 36 -17.80 3.16 -7.48
CA ILE A 36 -17.49 1.92 -6.77
C ILE A 36 -16.09 1.95 -6.15
N TRP A 37 -15.91 1.23 -5.04
CA TRP A 37 -14.60 0.96 -4.46
C TRP A 37 -13.98 -0.27 -5.14
N ILE A 38 -12.80 -0.08 -5.72
CA ILE A 38 -12.03 -1.15 -6.39
C ILE A 38 -10.83 -1.48 -5.51
N GLU A 39 -10.65 -2.75 -5.18
CA GLU A 39 -9.47 -3.24 -4.46
C GLU A 39 -8.36 -3.60 -5.45
N VAL A 40 -7.16 -3.12 -5.17
CA VAL A 40 -5.94 -3.34 -5.96
C VAL A 40 -4.91 -4.01 -5.05
N VAL A 41 -4.43 -5.18 -5.49
CA VAL A 41 -3.39 -5.95 -4.81
C VAL A 41 -2.08 -5.81 -5.57
N ILE A 42 -0.99 -5.52 -4.86
CA ILE A 42 0.36 -5.36 -5.40
C ILE A 42 1.39 -6.10 -4.54
N ASP A 43 2.53 -6.42 -5.13
CA ASP A 43 3.74 -6.82 -4.42
C ASP A 43 4.54 -5.58 -3.95
N ASP A 44 5.59 -5.79 -3.17
CA ASP A 44 6.43 -4.76 -2.56
C ASP A 44 7.70 -4.38 -3.35
N LEU A 45 7.91 -4.95 -4.54
CA LEU A 45 9.07 -4.59 -5.36
C LEU A 45 8.88 -3.19 -5.96
N LEU A 46 9.72 -2.26 -5.53
CA LEU A 46 9.67 -0.86 -5.97
C LEU A 46 10.84 -0.53 -6.92
N PRO A 47 10.63 0.30 -7.95
CA PRO A 47 11.70 0.76 -8.83
C PRO A 47 12.75 1.56 -8.06
N THR A 48 14.01 1.12 -8.15
CA THR A 48 15.15 1.78 -7.48
C THR A 48 16.31 2.06 -8.43
N ARG A 49 17.12 3.07 -8.08
CA ARG A 49 18.42 3.32 -8.70
C ARG A 49 19.44 3.67 -7.62
N GLY A 50 20.52 2.90 -7.54
CA GLY A 50 21.52 3.07 -6.49
C GLY A 50 20.95 2.90 -5.07
N GLY A 51 20.00 1.98 -4.90
CA GLY A 51 19.34 1.71 -3.62
C GLY A 51 18.33 2.76 -3.17
N LYS A 52 18.01 3.76 -4.01
CA LYS A 52 17.02 4.81 -3.72
C LYS A 52 15.78 4.62 -4.58
N LEU A 53 14.60 4.78 -3.97
CA LEU A 53 13.32 4.82 -4.70
C LEU A 53 13.33 5.93 -5.74
N LEU A 54 12.88 5.60 -6.96
CA LEU A 54 12.83 6.55 -8.09
C LEU A 54 11.63 7.49 -8.05
N PHE A 55 10.52 7.03 -7.46
CA PHE A 55 9.24 7.75 -7.43
C PHE A 55 8.90 8.23 -6.01
N ALA A 56 7.63 8.31 -5.63
CA ALA A 56 7.19 8.77 -4.32
C ALA A 56 7.92 8.02 -3.19
N ARG A 57 8.37 8.78 -2.18
CA ARG A 57 9.08 8.25 -1.01
C ARG A 57 8.93 9.18 0.19
N SER A 58 8.89 8.60 1.39
CA SER A 58 9.00 9.38 2.62
C SER A 58 10.42 9.94 2.80
N LYS A 59 10.52 11.03 3.57
CA LYS A 59 11.80 11.50 4.11
C LYS A 59 12.27 10.60 5.26
N THR A 60 11.33 9.98 5.97
CA THR A 60 11.62 8.98 7.00
C THR A 60 12.13 7.71 6.35
N SER A 61 13.27 7.22 6.81
CA SER A 61 13.76 5.90 6.40
C SER A 61 12.77 4.81 6.82
N ASN A 62 12.67 3.75 6.03
CA ASN A 62 11.80 2.59 6.28
C ASN A 62 10.28 2.88 6.29
N GLU A 63 9.84 4.02 5.76
CA GLU A 63 8.41 4.34 5.60
C GLU A 63 8.01 4.23 4.11
N PHE A 64 7.27 3.17 3.77
CA PHE A 64 7.00 2.77 2.37
C PHE A 64 5.56 2.95 1.90
N TRP A 65 4.61 3.28 2.78
CA TRP A 65 3.18 3.30 2.45
C TRP A 65 2.86 4.21 1.25
N SER A 66 3.53 5.36 1.13
CA SER A 66 3.29 6.31 0.04
C SER A 66 3.80 5.80 -1.31
N ALA A 67 4.95 5.10 -1.31
CA ALA A 67 5.51 4.47 -2.50
C ALA A 67 4.64 3.29 -2.98
N LEU A 68 4.15 2.47 -2.04
CA LEU A 68 3.25 1.36 -2.34
C LEU A 68 1.89 1.86 -2.84
N LEU A 69 1.36 2.94 -2.25
CA LEU A 69 0.12 3.58 -2.72
C LEU A 69 0.26 4.09 -4.16
N GLU A 70 1.38 4.75 -4.48
CA GLU A 70 1.67 5.20 -5.84
C GLU A 70 1.77 4.03 -6.83
N LYS A 71 2.49 2.96 -6.47
CA LYS A 71 2.57 1.73 -7.29
C LYS A 71 1.19 1.13 -7.53
N ALA A 72 0.34 1.05 -6.51
CA ALA A 72 -1.02 0.53 -6.64
C ALA A 72 -1.89 1.43 -7.53
N PHE A 73 -1.69 2.74 -7.50
CA PHE A 73 -2.40 3.68 -8.36
C PHE A 73 -1.93 3.62 -9.83
N ALA A 74 -0.68 3.22 -10.07
CA ALA A 74 -0.11 3.07 -11.42
C ALA A 74 -0.48 1.76 -12.12
N LYS A 75 -1.04 0.77 -11.41
CA LYS A 75 -1.53 -0.50 -11.95
C LYS A 75 -2.90 -0.34 -12.61
#